data_AF-A0A969NKL5-F1
#
_entry.id   AF-A0A969NKL5-F1
#
_cell.length_a   1.000
_cell.length_b   1.000
_cell.length_c   1.000
_cell.angle_alpha   90.00
_cell.angle_beta   90.00
_cell.angle_gamma   90.00
#
_symmetry.space_group_name_H-M   'P 1'
#
loop_
_entity.id
_entity.type
_entity.pdbx_description
1 polymer ?
#
loop_
_entity_poly.entity_id
_entity_poly.type
_entity_poly.pdbx_seq_one_letter_code
_entity_poly.pdbx_strand_id
1 'polypeptide(L)'
;MAFPPTLQTFEKPTADILPTSLKKDELFQGYANFKKEGRRDVVASIPLNDDVRLFVHQNSDIIKQRALEYVMPLLIIGLIITAIAGLFTYIATNRIVNRYESKIEVQNAELKDALHEIKLHQNQIVAKNEELKTQHDQIAQKNQEINDSIRYAKRIQTATLPKSIIDNSIVAEHFILFKPRDIVSGDFYWVYHDNEKVVIAIGDSTGHGVPGAFISILGISYLNLVFSKHKPNTPSKFSIMFGNIL
;
A
#
# COMPACT_ATOMS: atom_id res chain seq x y z
N MET A 1 -40.58 -80.36 45.28
CA MET A 1 -41.22 -79.07 44.94
C MET A 1 -41.82 -79.20 43.55
N ALA A 2 -43.08 -78.77 43.38
CA ALA A 2 -43.85 -78.99 42.16
C ALA A 2 -43.37 -78.11 40.99
N PHE A 3 -42.95 -78.77 39.91
CA PHE A 3 -42.91 -78.28 38.54
C PHE A 3 -43.41 -79.40 37.62
N PRO A 4 -44.13 -79.06 36.53
CA PRO A 4 -43.48 -78.42 35.40
C PRO A 4 -43.98 -76.99 35.13
N PRO A 5 -43.09 -76.03 34.79
CA PRO A 5 -43.51 -74.72 34.33
C PRO A 5 -44.06 -74.85 32.92
N THR A 6 -44.95 -73.94 32.51
CA THR A 6 -45.47 -73.92 31.15
C THR A 6 -44.38 -73.34 30.23
N LEU A 7 -43.73 -74.22 29.46
CA LEU A 7 -42.73 -73.85 28.45
C LEU A 7 -43.44 -73.23 27.24
N GLN A 8 -43.02 -72.04 26.82
CA GLN A 8 -43.48 -71.43 25.57
C GLN A 8 -42.28 -71.30 24.63
N THR A 9 -42.34 -72.03 23.52
CA THR A 9 -41.41 -71.90 22.40
C THR A 9 -41.65 -70.58 21.68
N PHE A 10 -40.58 -69.92 21.21
CA PHE A 10 -40.75 -68.81 20.27
C PHE A 10 -40.86 -69.41 18.85
N GLU A 11 -42.04 -69.19 18.27
CA GLU A 11 -42.47 -69.20 16.85
C GLU A 11 -41.48 -69.79 15.82
N LYS A 12 -41.84 -70.79 15.00
CA LYS A 12 -43.15 -71.28 14.51
C LYS A 12 -43.48 -72.70 15.02
N PRO A 13 -44.75 -72.97 15.36
CA PRO A 13 -45.61 -73.60 14.35
C PRO A 13 -47.00 -72.98 14.29
N THR A 14 -47.49 -72.75 13.08
CA THR A 14 -48.92 -72.86 12.83
C THR A 14 -49.41 -74.21 13.36
N ALA A 15 -50.47 -74.15 14.17
CA ALA A 15 -51.19 -75.23 14.83
C ALA A 15 -50.71 -75.56 16.26
N ASP A 16 -51.66 -75.34 17.17
CA ASP A 16 -51.72 -75.79 18.56
C ASP A 16 -51.00 -77.12 18.78
N ILE A 17 -50.08 -77.15 19.74
CA ILE A 17 -49.65 -78.29 20.59
C ILE A 17 -48.38 -77.80 21.33
N LEU A 18 -48.42 -77.71 22.68
CA LEU A 18 -47.20 -77.81 23.50
C LEU A 18 -46.45 -79.06 23.01
N PRO A 19 -45.15 -79.05 22.65
CA PRO A 19 -44.51 -80.24 22.11
C PRO A 19 -44.75 -81.39 23.08
N THR A 20 -45.65 -82.30 22.69
CA THR A 20 -46.10 -83.39 23.56
C THR A 20 -44.96 -84.39 23.76
N SER A 21 -43.89 -84.26 22.97
CA SER A 21 -42.59 -84.91 23.15
C SER A 21 -41.47 -84.05 22.54
N LEU A 22 -40.44 -83.69 23.32
CA LEU A 22 -39.16 -83.21 22.80
C LEU A 22 -38.38 -84.40 22.22
N LYS A 23 -37.92 -84.32 20.95
CA LYS A 23 -37.15 -85.41 20.30
C LYS A 23 -35.86 -85.70 21.06
N LYS A 24 -35.61 -86.97 21.35
CA LYS A 24 -34.58 -87.54 22.25
C LYS A 24 -33.22 -86.83 22.26
N ASP A 25 -32.72 -86.41 21.11
CA ASP A 25 -31.36 -85.88 20.94
C ASP A 25 -31.29 -84.34 20.76
N GLU A 26 -32.42 -83.64 20.82
CA GLU A 26 -32.52 -82.22 20.48
C GLU A 26 -32.32 -81.32 21.71
N LEU A 27 -31.37 -80.38 21.61
CA LEU A 27 -31.12 -79.35 22.61
C LEU A 27 -32.29 -78.37 22.61
N PHE A 28 -32.83 -78.05 23.78
CA PHE A 28 -33.87 -77.04 23.90
C PHE A 28 -33.26 -75.73 24.40
N GLN A 29 -33.62 -74.60 23.80
CA GLN A 29 -33.40 -73.28 24.34
C GLN A 29 -34.65 -72.44 24.14
N GLY A 30 -35.14 -71.79 25.19
CA GLY A 30 -36.37 -71.01 25.13
C GLY A 30 -36.65 -70.29 26.44
N TYR A 31 -37.89 -69.89 26.64
CA TYR A 31 -38.34 -69.25 27.88
C TYR A 31 -39.42 -70.08 28.56
N ALA A 32 -39.37 -70.15 29.88
CA ALA A 32 -40.42 -70.78 30.68
C ALA A 32 -41.13 -69.74 31.53
N ASN A 33 -42.46 -69.77 31.52
CA ASN A 33 -43.28 -68.90 32.37
C ASN A 33 -43.54 -69.61 33.69
N PHE A 34 -43.03 -69.02 34.76
CA PHE A 34 -43.19 -69.50 36.13
C PHE A 34 -44.40 -68.80 36.76
N LYS A 35 -45.62 -69.29 36.45
CA LYS A 35 -46.91 -68.67 36.84
C LYS A 35 -47.06 -68.35 38.33
N LYS A 36 -46.45 -69.16 39.21
CA LYS A 36 -46.52 -68.96 40.67
C LYS A 36 -45.71 -67.75 41.15
N GLU A 37 -44.70 -67.36 40.38
CA GLU A 37 -43.73 -66.32 40.71
C GLU A 37 -43.83 -65.12 39.74
N GLY A 38 -44.72 -65.19 38.74
CA GLY A 38 -44.94 -64.11 37.77
C GLY A 38 -43.75 -63.81 36.86
N ARG A 39 -42.75 -64.71 36.77
CA ARG A 39 -41.47 -64.48 36.08
C ARG A 39 -41.29 -65.35 34.84
N ARG A 40 -40.41 -64.92 33.94
CA ARG A 40 -40.13 -65.58 32.64
C ARG A 40 -38.64 -65.85 32.47
N ASP A 41 -38.19 -67.03 32.87
CA ASP A 41 -36.76 -67.37 32.85
C ASP A 41 -36.32 -67.90 31.48
N VAL A 42 -35.03 -67.73 31.18
CA VAL A 42 -34.37 -68.43 30.08
C VAL A 42 -34.13 -69.86 30.51
N VAL A 43 -34.52 -70.83 29.71
CA VAL A 43 -34.35 -72.25 30.02
C VAL A 43 -33.67 -72.96 28.87
N ALA A 44 -32.63 -73.72 29.18
CA ALA A 44 -31.98 -74.63 28.27
C ALA A 44 -32.13 -76.08 28.77
N SER A 45 -32.25 -77.05 27.87
CA SER A 45 -32.24 -78.46 28.25
C SER A 45 -31.23 -79.29 27.46
N ILE A 46 -30.61 -80.23 28.15
CA ILE A 46 -29.65 -81.19 27.59
C ILE A 46 -30.15 -82.60 27.91
N PRO A 47 -30.27 -83.49 26.91
CA PRO A 47 -30.61 -84.90 27.15
C PRO A 47 -29.43 -85.63 27.79
N LEU A 48 -29.70 -86.41 28.86
CA LEU A 48 -28.69 -87.22 29.54
C LEU A 48 -28.76 -88.69 29.15
N ASN A 49 -29.98 -89.19 28.90
CA ASN A 49 -30.29 -90.55 28.45
C ASN A 49 -31.75 -90.58 27.95
N ASP A 50 -32.20 -91.76 27.53
CA ASP A 50 -33.44 -91.98 26.78
C ASP A 50 -34.70 -91.38 27.44
N ASP A 51 -34.71 -91.34 28.77
CA ASP A 51 -35.87 -90.95 29.57
C ASP A 51 -35.62 -89.71 30.47
N VAL A 52 -34.39 -89.18 30.55
CA VAL A 52 -34.05 -88.06 31.46
C VAL A 52 -33.40 -86.88 30.73
N ARG A 53 -33.93 -85.68 31.00
CA ARG A 53 -33.39 -84.39 30.55
C ARG A 53 -33.09 -83.48 31.73
N LEU A 54 -31.94 -82.81 31.67
CA LEU A 54 -31.62 -81.75 32.62
C LEU A 54 -32.07 -80.41 32.04
N PHE A 55 -32.91 -79.71 32.78
CA PHE A 55 -33.28 -78.33 32.50
C PHE A 55 -32.47 -77.40 33.39
N VAL A 56 -31.71 -76.51 32.78
CA VAL A 56 -31.04 -75.42 33.45
C VAL A 56 -31.83 -74.16 33.14
N HIS A 57 -32.32 -73.49 34.18
CA HIS A 57 -32.97 -72.19 34.04
C HIS A 57 -32.10 -71.09 34.63
N GLN A 58 -32.13 -69.93 34.00
CA GLN A 58 -31.49 -68.73 34.49
C GLN A 58 -32.53 -67.65 34.69
N ASN A 59 -32.60 -67.14 35.92
CA ASN A 59 -33.61 -66.18 36.32
C ASN A 59 -33.47 -64.87 35.54
N SER A 60 -34.51 -64.53 34.75
CA SER A 60 -34.49 -63.32 33.92
C SER A 60 -34.46 -62.04 34.73
N ASP A 61 -35.07 -62.04 35.90
CA ASP A 61 -35.15 -60.86 36.76
C ASP A 61 -33.77 -60.56 37.36
N ILE A 62 -33.01 -61.60 37.71
CA ILE A 62 -31.61 -61.46 38.15
C ILE A 62 -30.74 -60.94 36.99
N ILE A 63 -30.96 -61.39 35.76
CA ILE A 63 -30.22 -60.90 34.58
C ILE A 63 -30.53 -59.42 34.33
N LYS A 64 -31.82 -59.04 34.34
CA LYS A 64 -32.25 -57.64 34.16
C LYS A 64 -31.77 -56.74 35.29
N GLN A 65 -31.82 -57.21 36.54
CA GLN A 65 -31.38 -56.46 37.71
C GLN A 65 -29.87 -56.22 37.66
N ARG A 66 -29.07 -57.24 37.32
CA ARG A 66 -27.62 -57.09 37.09
C ARG A 66 -27.34 -56.17 35.90
N ALA A 67 -28.09 -56.29 34.81
CA ALA A 67 -27.95 -55.38 33.67
C ALA A 67 -28.25 -53.92 34.07
N LEU A 68 -29.30 -53.69 34.86
CA LEU A 68 -29.61 -52.36 35.40
C LEU A 68 -28.52 -51.84 36.36
N GLU A 69 -27.94 -52.72 37.18
CA GLU A 69 -26.89 -52.38 38.13
C GLU A 69 -25.59 -51.93 37.45
N TYR A 70 -25.22 -52.52 36.30
CA TYR A 70 -23.96 -52.20 35.60
C TYR A 70 -24.12 -51.27 34.39
N VAL A 71 -25.20 -51.38 33.61
CA VAL A 71 -25.36 -50.61 32.36
C VAL A 71 -25.79 -49.17 32.63
N MET A 72 -26.71 -48.96 33.58
CA MET A 72 -27.20 -47.61 33.91
C MET A 72 -26.11 -46.64 34.39
N PRO A 73 -25.21 -47.01 35.33
CA PRO A 73 -24.13 -46.10 35.73
C PRO A 73 -23.16 -45.80 34.57
N LEU A 74 -22.94 -46.75 33.67
CA LEU A 74 -22.08 -46.57 32.49
C LEU A 74 -22.66 -45.53 31.52
N LEU A 75 -23.98 -45.57 31.29
CA LEU A 75 -24.69 -44.56 30.50
C LEU A 75 -24.64 -43.18 31.16
N ILE A 76 -24.82 -43.10 32.48
CA ILE A 76 -24.76 -41.84 33.23
C ILE A 76 -23.34 -41.25 33.15
N ILE A 77 -22.30 -42.05 33.34
CA ILE A 77 -20.90 -41.62 33.22
C ILE A 77 -20.63 -41.10 31.81
N GLY A 78 -21.08 -41.82 30.77
CA GLY A 78 -20.95 -41.35 29.39
C GLY A 78 -21.62 -39.99 29.17
N LEU A 79 -22.84 -39.82 29.67
CA LEU A 79 -23.59 -38.56 29.56
C LEU A 79 -22.87 -37.43 30.31
N ILE A 80 -22.38 -37.68 31.52
CA ILE A 80 -21.59 -36.72 32.29
C ILE A 80 -20.31 -36.33 31.55
N ILE A 81 -19.57 -37.29 30.99
CA ILE A 81 -18.34 -37.01 30.23
C ILE A 81 -18.65 -36.14 29.01
N THR A 82 -19.70 -36.44 28.25
CA THR A 82 -20.10 -35.63 27.09
C THR A 82 -20.52 -34.22 27.49
N ALA A 83 -21.25 -34.07 28.60
CA ALA A 83 -21.65 -32.76 29.12
C ALA A 83 -20.43 -31.95 29.58
N ILE A 84 -19.48 -32.58 30.28
CA ILE A 84 -18.23 -31.95 30.72
C ILE A 84 -17.38 -31.55 29.51
N ALA A 85 -17.25 -32.41 28.50
CA ALA A 85 -16.51 -32.10 27.27
C ALA A 85 -17.15 -30.95 26.49
N GLY A 86 -18.48 -30.92 26.40
CA GLY A 86 -19.24 -29.81 25.80
C GLY A 86 -19.04 -28.51 26.57
N LEU A 87 -19.10 -28.55 27.89
CA LEU A 87 -18.88 -27.37 28.73
C LEU A 87 -17.44 -26.85 28.61
N PHE A 88 -16.45 -27.75 28.62
CA PHE A 88 -15.04 -27.40 28.45
C PHE A 88 -14.79 -26.75 27.08
N THR A 89 -15.31 -27.33 26.00
CA THR A 89 -15.17 -26.78 24.64
C THR A 89 -15.90 -25.45 24.48
N TYR A 90 -17.07 -25.29 25.08
CA TYR A 90 -17.80 -24.01 25.13
C TYR A 90 -16.98 -22.92 25.82
N ILE A 91 -16.46 -23.18 27.02
CA ILE A 91 -15.63 -22.22 27.78
C ILE A 91 -14.36 -21.87 27.00
N ALA A 92 -13.69 -22.87 26.41
CA ALA A 92 -12.48 -22.66 25.63
C ALA A 92 -12.75 -21.79 24.39
N THR A 93 -13.82 -22.09 23.65
CA THR A 93 -14.21 -21.34 22.45
C THR A 93 -14.56 -19.90 22.81
N ASN A 94 -15.32 -19.69 23.87
CA ASN A 94 -15.70 -18.35 24.32
C ASN A 94 -14.47 -17.51 24.73
N ARG A 95 -13.49 -18.12 25.42
CA ARG A 95 -12.22 -17.46 25.74
C ARG A 95 -11.40 -17.09 24.50
N ILE A 96 -11.45 -17.93 23.46
CA ILE A 96 -10.75 -17.69 22.20
C ILE A 96 -11.40 -16.54 21.44
N VAL A 97 -12.73 -16.53 21.32
CA VAL A 97 -13.48 -15.47 20.62
C VAL A 97 -13.19 -14.11 21.27
N ASN A 98 -13.30 -13.99 22.59
CA ASN A 98 -13.02 -12.73 23.29
C ASN A 98 -11.59 -12.22 23.06
N ARG A 99 -10.60 -13.11 22.89
CA ARG A 99 -9.23 -12.72 22.55
C ARG A 99 -9.11 -12.19 21.12
N TYR A 100 -9.85 -12.75 20.17
CA TYR A 100 -9.87 -12.25 18.81
C TYR A 100 -10.58 -10.90 18.70
N GLU A 101 -11.69 -10.72 19.41
CA GLU A 101 -12.40 -9.43 19.45
C GLU A 101 -11.49 -8.32 19.97
N SER A 102 -10.79 -8.53 21.09
CA SER A 102 -9.84 -7.55 21.63
C SER A 102 -8.68 -7.25 20.66
N LYS A 103 -8.15 -8.26 19.95
CA LYS A 103 -7.12 -8.05 18.93
C LYS A 103 -7.63 -7.21 17.76
N ILE A 104 -8.83 -7.51 17.27
CA ILE A 104 -9.47 -6.76 16.19
C ILE A 104 -9.70 -5.31 16.62
N GLU A 105 -10.14 -5.08 17.85
CA GLU A 105 -10.34 -3.74 18.40
C GLU A 105 -9.03 -2.94 18.45
N VAL A 106 -7.95 -3.53 18.96
CA VAL A 106 -6.62 -2.88 19.01
C VAL A 106 -6.12 -2.57 17.59
N GLN A 107 -6.19 -3.52 16.66
CA GLN A 107 -5.77 -3.30 15.27
C GLN A 107 -6.60 -2.22 14.57
N ASN A 108 -7.90 -2.15 14.84
CA ASN A 108 -8.77 -1.11 14.29
C ASN A 108 -8.42 0.27 14.87
N ALA A 109 -8.04 0.35 16.15
CA ALA A 109 -7.58 1.59 16.78
C ALA A 109 -6.25 2.05 16.16
N GLU A 110 -5.26 1.15 16.06
CA GLU A 110 -3.97 1.43 15.41
C GLU A 110 -4.14 1.86 13.95
N LEU A 111 -5.01 1.18 13.20
CA LEU A 111 -5.31 1.52 11.81
C LEU A 111 -5.94 2.91 11.70
N LYS A 112 -6.83 3.26 12.62
CA LYS A 112 -7.47 4.58 12.66
C LYS A 112 -6.46 5.69 12.92
N ASP A 113 -5.51 5.45 13.82
CA ASP A 113 -4.44 6.41 14.14
C ASP A 113 -3.49 6.58 12.95
N ALA A 114 -3.08 5.49 12.31
CA ALA A 114 -2.26 5.54 11.10
C ALA A 114 -2.97 6.28 9.94
N LEU A 115 -4.28 6.07 9.77
CA LEU A 115 -5.08 6.82 8.79
C LEU A 115 -5.14 8.31 9.11
N HIS A 116 -5.23 8.68 10.39
CA HIS A 116 -5.21 10.08 10.80
C HIS A 116 -3.85 10.74 10.47
N GLU A 117 -2.75 10.05 10.75
CA GLU A 117 -1.40 10.52 10.44
C GLU A 117 -1.19 10.69 8.93
N ILE A 118 -1.58 9.70 8.12
CA ILE A 118 -1.50 9.78 6.66
C ILE A 118 -2.30 10.98 6.14
N LYS A 119 -3.50 11.22 6.67
CA LYS A 119 -4.33 12.35 6.28
C LYS A 119 -3.68 13.70 6.63
N LEU A 120 -3.02 13.78 7.80
CA LEU A 120 -2.30 14.98 8.20
C LEU A 120 -1.12 15.25 7.25
N HIS A 121 -0.32 14.23 6.94
CA HIS A 121 0.79 14.33 5.99
C HIS A 121 0.30 14.70 4.59
N GLN A 122 -0.83 14.15 4.13
CA GLN A 122 -1.42 14.50 2.85
C GLN A 122 -1.78 15.99 2.78
N ASN A 123 -2.40 16.55 3.83
CA ASN A 123 -2.72 17.97 3.88
C ASN A 123 -1.45 18.85 3.86
N GLN A 124 -0.40 18.44 4.57
CA GLN A 124 0.88 19.16 4.57
C GLN A 124 1.55 19.15 3.19
N ILE A 125 1.52 18.00 2.49
CA ILE A 125 2.06 17.88 1.13
C ILE A 125 1.30 18.79 0.17
N VAL A 126 -0.04 18.81 0.26
CA VAL A 126 -0.86 19.70 -0.58
C VAL A 126 -0.50 21.16 -0.35
N ALA A 127 -0.45 21.61 0.91
CA ALA A 127 -0.06 22.98 1.25
C ALA A 127 1.35 23.32 0.76
N LYS A 128 2.32 22.40 0.89
CA LYS A 128 3.68 22.58 0.40
C LYS A 128 3.76 22.66 -1.12
N ASN A 129 2.96 21.86 -1.83
CA ASN A 129 2.90 21.91 -3.29
C ASN A 129 2.27 23.22 -3.79
N GLU A 130 1.27 23.75 -3.11
CA GLU A 130 0.70 25.07 -3.42
C GLU A 130 1.71 26.21 -3.21
N GLU A 131 2.47 26.16 -2.12
CA GLU A 131 3.55 27.09 -1.83
C GLU A 131 4.64 27.03 -2.92
N LEU A 132 5.10 25.83 -3.26
CA LEU A 132 6.10 25.60 -4.31
C LEU A 132 5.62 26.10 -5.67
N LYS A 133 4.37 25.83 -6.03
CA LYS A 133 3.78 26.33 -7.28
C LYS A 133 3.78 27.85 -7.32
N THR A 134 3.39 28.50 -6.23
CA THR A 134 3.38 29.96 -6.12
C THR A 134 4.78 30.54 -6.28
N GLN A 135 5.78 29.95 -5.61
CA GLN A 135 7.17 30.37 -5.74
C GLN A 135 7.70 30.18 -7.17
N HIS A 136 7.37 29.05 -7.79
CA HIS A 136 7.75 28.77 -9.17
C HIS A 136 7.16 29.81 -10.13
N ASP A 137 5.87 30.13 -10.00
CA ASP A 137 5.20 31.10 -10.86
C ASP A 137 5.78 32.51 -10.68
N GLN A 138 6.12 32.90 -9.44
CA GLN A 138 6.82 34.16 -9.16
C GLN A 138 8.21 34.22 -9.80
N ILE A 139 8.99 33.13 -9.71
CA ILE A 139 10.31 33.04 -10.34
C ILE A 139 10.19 33.10 -11.86
N ALA A 140 9.22 32.39 -12.44
CA ALA A 140 8.98 32.39 -13.88
C ALA A 140 8.63 33.81 -14.37
N GLN A 141 7.74 34.51 -13.68
CA GLN A 141 7.39 35.89 -13.99
C GLN A 141 8.62 36.82 -13.87
N LYS A 142 9.40 36.71 -12.79
CA LYS A 142 10.61 37.53 -12.60
C LYS A 142 11.66 37.29 -13.68
N ASN A 143 11.85 36.03 -14.07
CA ASN A 143 12.76 35.67 -15.17
C ASN A 143 12.28 36.24 -16.51
N GLN A 144 10.98 36.27 -16.75
CA GLN A 144 10.41 36.90 -17.94
C GLN A 144 10.68 38.42 -17.92
N GLU A 145 10.37 39.10 -16.81
CA GLU A 145 10.62 40.54 -16.63
C GLU A 145 12.11 40.90 -16.83
N ILE A 146 13.02 40.08 -16.29
CA ILE A 146 14.47 40.26 -16.47
C ILE A 146 14.87 40.09 -17.93
N ASN A 147 14.40 39.03 -18.60
CA ASN A 147 14.72 38.80 -20.01
C ASN A 147 14.20 39.92 -20.91
N ASP A 148 13.00 40.42 -20.66
CA ASP A 148 12.43 41.55 -21.40
C ASP A 148 13.24 42.83 -21.16
N SER A 149 13.71 43.06 -19.93
CA SER A 149 14.61 44.17 -19.59
C SER A 149 15.95 44.06 -20.32
N ILE A 150 16.55 42.86 -20.40
CA ILE A 150 17.81 42.63 -21.12
C ILE A 150 17.61 42.85 -22.64
N ARG A 151 16.49 42.39 -23.21
CA ARG A 151 16.14 42.66 -24.61
C ARG A 151 15.93 44.14 -24.88
N TYR A 152 15.32 44.86 -23.94
CA TYR A 152 15.19 46.31 -24.04
C TYR A 152 16.57 47.00 -24.02
N ALA A 153 17.46 46.60 -23.12
CA ALA A 153 18.84 47.09 -23.10
C ALA A 153 19.56 46.83 -24.43
N LYS A 154 19.36 45.67 -25.08
CA LYS A 154 19.89 45.40 -26.43
C LYS A 154 19.39 46.40 -27.47
N ARG A 155 18.11 46.78 -27.43
CA ARG A 155 17.56 47.78 -28.35
C ARG A 155 18.25 49.13 -28.18
N ILE A 156 18.50 49.54 -26.93
CA ILE A 156 19.25 50.77 -26.63
C ILE A 156 20.67 50.66 -27.17
N GLN A 157 21.41 49.61 -26.81
CA GLN A 157 22.78 49.39 -27.27
C GLN A 157 22.89 49.42 -28.80
N THR A 158 22.00 48.70 -29.48
CA THR A 158 21.98 48.63 -30.95
C THR A 158 21.67 49.99 -31.58
N ALA A 159 20.83 50.81 -30.94
CA ALA A 159 20.52 52.17 -31.40
C ALA A 159 21.69 53.14 -31.22
N THR A 160 22.58 52.89 -30.25
CA THR A 160 23.78 53.69 -30.00
C THR A 160 24.94 53.33 -30.94
N LEU A 161 24.99 52.09 -31.43
CA LEU A 161 26.01 51.66 -32.39
C LEU A 161 25.83 52.35 -33.76
N PRO A 162 26.93 52.70 -34.46
CA PRO A 162 26.85 53.26 -35.81
C PRO A 162 26.16 52.29 -36.78
N LYS A 163 25.05 52.71 -37.42
CA LYS A 163 24.27 51.84 -38.33
C LYS A 163 24.93 51.59 -39.69
N SER A 164 25.86 52.46 -40.09
CA SER A 164 26.63 52.35 -41.33
C SER A 164 28.01 52.97 -41.08
N ILE A 165 29.08 52.25 -41.42
CA ILE A 165 30.46 52.74 -41.28
C ILE A 165 30.79 53.63 -42.48
N ILE A 166 30.11 54.77 -42.58
CA ILE A 166 30.45 55.79 -43.57
C ILE A 166 29.95 55.40 -44.97
N ASP A 167 29.67 56.41 -45.80
CA ASP A 167 29.38 56.24 -47.22
C ASP A 167 30.57 55.53 -47.93
N ASN A 168 30.27 54.65 -48.89
CA ASN A 168 31.27 53.89 -49.66
C ASN A 168 32.25 54.82 -50.41
N SER A 169 31.91 56.11 -50.55
CA SER A 169 32.75 57.16 -51.09
C SER A 169 33.98 57.49 -50.23
N ILE A 170 34.01 57.09 -48.95
CA ILE A 170 35.06 57.46 -48.00
C ILE A 170 35.98 56.28 -47.64
N VAL A 171 35.43 55.06 -47.49
CA VAL A 171 36.22 53.83 -47.30
C VAL A 171 35.72 52.75 -48.24
N ALA A 172 36.48 52.51 -49.31
CA ALA A 172 36.04 51.74 -50.48
C ALA A 172 35.72 50.26 -50.20
N GLU A 173 36.33 49.64 -49.18
CA GLU A 173 36.12 48.22 -48.85
C GLU A 173 36.16 48.00 -47.32
N HIS A 174 34.98 47.79 -46.70
CA HIS A 174 34.89 47.53 -45.27
C HIS A 174 33.67 46.64 -44.93
N PHE A 175 33.70 45.98 -43.76
CA PHE A 175 32.56 45.25 -43.21
C PHE A 175 32.57 45.31 -41.67
N ILE A 176 31.40 45.07 -41.07
CA ILE A 176 31.24 44.97 -39.61
C ILE A 176 30.89 43.53 -39.27
N LEU A 177 31.70 42.92 -38.40
CA LEU A 177 31.35 41.66 -37.76
C LEU A 177 31.15 41.89 -36.26
N PHE A 178 29.89 41.96 -35.84
CA PHE A 178 29.53 42.14 -34.43
C PHE A 178 28.76 40.92 -33.93
N LYS A 179 29.45 40.03 -33.20
CA LYS A 179 28.91 38.76 -32.70
C LYS A 179 29.02 38.71 -31.17
N PRO A 180 28.06 39.32 -30.45
CA PRO A 180 28.08 39.32 -28.99
C PRO A 180 27.87 37.91 -28.44
N ARG A 181 28.54 37.57 -27.32
CA ARG A 181 28.39 36.26 -26.66
C ARG A 181 27.02 36.08 -26.00
N ASP A 182 26.54 37.15 -25.34
CA ASP A 182 25.24 37.21 -24.68
C ASP A 182 24.27 38.11 -25.48
N ILE A 183 23.06 38.34 -24.98
CA ILE A 183 22.05 39.20 -25.66
C ILE A 183 22.60 40.63 -25.88
N VAL A 184 23.48 41.10 -25.00
CA VAL A 184 24.18 42.39 -25.05
C VAL A 184 25.68 42.19 -24.77
N SER A 185 26.54 43.10 -25.24
CA SER A 185 28.02 42.97 -25.15
C SER A 185 28.72 44.14 -24.47
N GLY A 186 29.92 43.93 -23.93
CA GLY A 186 30.84 45.01 -23.56
C GLY A 186 31.55 45.64 -24.76
N ASP A 187 31.62 44.88 -25.86
CA ASP A 187 32.29 45.31 -27.08
C ASP A 187 31.48 46.39 -27.80
N PHE A 188 32.17 47.36 -28.37
CA PHE A 188 31.57 48.35 -29.25
C PHE A 188 32.55 48.80 -30.33
N TYR A 189 31.97 49.38 -31.37
CA TYR A 189 32.71 50.13 -32.38
C TYR A 189 32.09 51.51 -32.51
N TRP A 190 32.91 52.47 -32.90
CA TRP A 190 32.54 53.86 -33.03
C TRP A 190 33.25 54.47 -34.23
N VAL A 191 32.56 55.35 -34.93
CA VAL A 191 33.06 55.96 -36.14
C VAL A 191 32.69 57.44 -36.16
N TYR A 192 33.67 58.27 -36.49
CA TYR A 192 33.51 59.68 -36.76
C TYR A 192 34.15 60.01 -38.10
N HIS A 193 33.49 60.87 -38.86
CA HIS A 193 34.04 61.40 -40.10
C HIS A 193 33.74 62.90 -40.20
N ASP A 194 34.67 63.63 -40.80
CA ASP A 194 34.45 64.96 -41.35
C ASP A 194 35.13 65.06 -42.73
N ASN A 195 35.16 66.24 -43.33
CA ASN A 195 35.68 66.43 -44.69
C ASN A 195 37.18 66.12 -44.84
N GLU A 196 37.93 66.03 -43.74
CA GLU A 196 39.39 65.89 -43.75
C GLU A 196 39.86 64.53 -43.24
N LYS A 197 39.10 63.91 -42.31
CA LYS A 197 39.53 62.66 -41.67
C LYS A 197 38.39 61.75 -41.27
N VAL A 198 38.74 60.47 -41.22
CA VAL A 198 37.92 59.40 -40.65
C VAL A 198 38.65 58.85 -39.42
N VAL A 199 37.91 58.69 -38.33
CA VAL A 199 38.40 58.05 -37.12
C VAL A 199 37.50 56.88 -36.78
N ILE A 200 38.11 55.72 -36.60
CA ILE A 200 37.45 54.48 -36.22
C ILE A 200 38.04 54.06 -34.87
N ALA A 201 37.17 53.73 -33.93
CA ALA A 201 37.55 53.17 -32.64
C ALA A 201 36.81 51.85 -32.41
N ILE A 202 37.51 50.87 -31.86
CA ILE A 202 36.95 49.59 -31.42
C ILE A 202 37.34 49.45 -29.95
N GLY A 203 36.37 49.18 -29.10
CA GLY A 203 36.56 49.05 -27.66
C GLY A 203 36.01 47.73 -27.16
N ASP A 204 36.74 47.12 -26.24
CA ASP A 204 36.30 45.99 -25.42
C ASP A 204 36.19 46.50 -23.99
N SER A 205 34.97 46.60 -23.49
CA SER A 205 34.71 47.01 -22.12
C SER A 205 34.73 45.77 -21.23
N THR A 206 35.50 45.80 -20.14
CA THR A 206 35.59 44.67 -19.23
C THR A 206 34.21 44.23 -18.71
N GLY A 207 33.92 42.93 -18.84
CA GLY A 207 32.64 42.34 -18.44
C GLY A 207 31.73 41.98 -19.62
N HIS A 208 30.70 41.17 -19.36
CA HIS A 208 29.73 40.73 -20.37
C HIS A 208 28.30 40.91 -19.84
N GLY A 209 27.31 40.74 -20.72
CA GLY A 209 25.92 40.97 -20.36
C GLY A 209 25.64 42.44 -20.04
N VAL A 210 24.64 42.68 -19.19
CA VAL A 210 24.09 44.03 -18.96
C VAL A 210 25.14 45.06 -18.48
N PRO A 211 26.01 44.77 -17.50
CA PRO A 211 27.01 45.74 -17.06
C PRO A 211 28.00 46.15 -18.15
N GLY A 212 28.50 45.18 -18.94
CA GLY A 212 29.37 45.46 -20.08
C GLY A 212 28.69 46.36 -21.11
N ALA A 213 27.41 46.08 -21.40
CA ALA A 213 26.62 46.89 -22.31
C ALA A 213 26.48 48.35 -21.88
N PHE A 214 26.30 48.61 -20.58
CA PHE A 214 26.27 49.97 -20.06
C PHE A 214 27.61 50.70 -20.26
N ILE A 215 28.74 50.03 -19.98
CA ILE A 215 30.07 50.63 -20.19
C ILE A 215 30.30 50.92 -21.68
N SER A 216 29.88 50.02 -22.57
CA SER A 216 29.99 50.22 -24.02
C SER A 216 29.24 51.46 -24.50
N ILE A 217 28.02 51.68 -24.00
CA ILE A 217 27.18 52.85 -24.33
C ILE A 217 27.80 54.14 -23.77
N LEU A 218 28.33 54.10 -22.56
CA LEU A 218 29.03 55.23 -21.95
C LEU A 218 30.29 55.59 -22.74
N GLY A 219 31.06 54.59 -23.16
CA GLY A 219 32.22 54.75 -24.04
C GLY A 219 31.85 55.47 -25.33
N ILE A 220 30.83 54.98 -26.05
CA ILE A 220 30.34 55.63 -27.28
C ILE A 220 29.89 57.09 -27.02
N SER A 221 29.13 57.32 -25.95
CA SER A 221 28.62 58.66 -25.60
C SER A 221 29.76 59.63 -25.30
N TYR A 222 30.80 59.16 -24.61
CA TYR A 222 31.99 59.94 -24.32
C TYR A 222 32.80 60.25 -25.59
N LEU A 223 32.96 59.28 -26.49
CA LEU A 223 33.61 59.50 -27.78
C LEU A 223 32.91 60.60 -28.58
N ASN A 224 31.58 60.55 -28.64
CA ASN A 224 30.78 61.61 -29.26
C ASN A 224 31.04 62.98 -28.62
N LEU A 225 31.14 63.06 -27.29
CA LEU A 225 31.40 64.30 -26.56
C LEU A 225 32.79 64.89 -26.87
N VAL A 226 33.84 64.05 -26.85
CA VAL A 226 35.22 64.49 -27.08
C VAL A 226 35.39 65.01 -28.50
N PHE A 227 34.87 64.28 -29.49
CA PHE A 227 34.97 64.69 -30.90
C PHE A 227 34.05 65.85 -31.25
N SER A 228 32.94 66.04 -30.54
CA SER A 228 32.13 67.25 -30.67
C SER A 228 32.82 68.51 -30.14
N LYS A 229 33.67 68.40 -29.10
CA LYS A 229 34.25 69.56 -28.40
C LYS A 229 35.70 69.90 -28.74
N HIS A 230 36.58 68.89 -28.84
CA HIS A 230 38.03 69.09 -28.86
C HIS A 230 38.69 68.68 -30.19
N LYS A 231 38.01 67.84 -30.99
CA LYS A 231 38.48 67.33 -32.30
C LYS A 231 39.99 66.99 -32.30
N PRO A 232 40.46 66.05 -31.48
CA PRO A 232 41.87 65.75 -31.38
C PRO A 232 42.47 65.36 -32.74
N ASN A 233 43.70 65.81 -32.99
CA ASN A 233 44.40 65.64 -34.27
C ASN A 233 45.38 64.46 -34.28
N THR A 234 45.60 63.83 -33.13
CA THR A 234 46.48 62.66 -32.99
C THR A 234 45.86 61.60 -32.07
N PRO A 235 46.03 60.30 -32.40
CA PRO A 235 45.54 59.20 -31.56
C PRO A 235 46.11 59.18 -30.14
N SER A 236 47.36 59.61 -29.95
CA SER A 236 48.01 59.65 -28.63
C SER A 236 47.37 60.66 -27.68
N LYS A 237 47.06 61.86 -28.17
CA LYS A 237 46.37 62.91 -27.40
C LYS A 237 44.94 62.47 -27.03
N PHE A 238 44.32 61.68 -27.90
CA PHE A 238 43.02 61.06 -27.68
C PHE A 238 43.06 59.97 -26.60
N SER A 239 44.03 59.04 -26.66
CA SER A 239 44.16 57.97 -25.66
C SER A 239 44.38 58.51 -24.25
N ILE A 240 45.11 59.61 -24.11
CA ILE A 240 45.34 60.29 -22.82
C ILE A 240 44.05 60.96 -22.29
N MET A 241 43.24 61.56 -23.17
CA MET A 241 41.94 62.11 -22.77
C MET A 241 40.95 61.02 -22.33
N PHE A 242 40.96 59.88 -23.02
CA PHE A 242 40.07 58.75 -22.74
C PHE A 242 40.47 57.98 -21.47
N GLY A 243 41.78 57.72 -21.27
CA GLY A 243 42.28 56.93 -20.14
C GLY A 243 42.31 57.65 -18.78
N ASN A 244 42.13 58.97 -18.75
CA ASN A 244 42.09 59.74 -17.48
C ASN A 244 40.69 59.78 -16.84
N ILE A 245 39.68 59.15 -17.45
CA ILE A 245 38.26 59.32 -17.10
C ILE A 245 37.50 58.00 -16.88
N LEU A 246 38.01 56.86 -17.39
CA LEU A 246 37.56 55.51 -17.06
C LEU A 246 38.41 54.92 -15.93
#